data_AF-N8SAU9-F1
#
_entry.id   AF-N8SAU9-F1
#
_cell.length_a   1.000
_cell.length_b   1.000
_cell.length_c   1.000
_cell.angle_alpha   90.00
_cell.angle_beta   90.00
_cell.angle_gamma   90.00
#
_symmetry.space_group_name_H-M   'P 1'
#
loop_
_entity.id
_entity.type
_entity.pdbx_description
1 polymer ?
#
loop_
_entity_poly.entity_id
_entity_poly.type
_entity_poly.pdbx_seq_one_letter_code
_entity_poly.pdbx_strand_id
1 'polypeptide(L)'
;MVQRGKIKRSKFKLSSREYISIFIVGILVVVACVTFIVLHYRQQAQQRASHEKVQLLIEQQKQIIKEQRAALGKLPDIQLSEKTKKALVFTPQTVASQTAPAPERVNNETSAFHCDGREYCTQMHSLEEARWFVRNCPNTKMDGDHDGEPCENDSRWH
;
A
#
# COMPACT_ATOMS: atom_id res chain seq x y z
N MET A 1 54.69 -37.34 -31.06
CA MET A 1 54.20 -36.69 -32.30
C MET A 1 52.95 -35.88 -31.95
N VAL A 2 53.01 -34.55 -32.01
CA VAL A 2 51.85 -33.67 -31.75
C VAL A 2 51.40 -33.06 -33.07
N GLN A 3 50.25 -33.50 -33.58
CA GLN A 3 49.60 -32.96 -34.77
C GLN A 3 49.02 -31.59 -34.44
N ARG A 4 49.63 -30.51 -34.94
CA ARG A 4 49.06 -29.16 -34.87
C ARG A 4 47.96 -29.04 -35.92
N GLY A 5 46.71 -29.11 -35.47
CA GLY A 5 45.53 -28.80 -36.29
C GLY A 5 45.59 -27.37 -36.81
N LYS A 6 45.52 -27.22 -38.13
CA LYS A 6 45.48 -25.90 -38.80
C LYS A 6 44.09 -25.28 -38.58
N ILE A 7 44.01 -24.30 -37.66
CA ILE A 7 42.82 -23.47 -37.50
C ILE A 7 42.70 -22.58 -38.75
N LYS A 8 41.77 -22.91 -39.66
CA LYS A 8 41.39 -22.03 -40.76
C LYS A 8 40.60 -20.85 -40.20
N ARG A 9 41.28 -19.72 -39.96
CA ARG A 9 40.60 -18.43 -39.72
C ARG A 9 40.04 -17.93 -41.06
N SER A 10 38.73 -18.08 -41.25
CA SER A 10 38.02 -17.40 -42.34
C SER A 10 38.09 -15.89 -42.09
N LYS A 11 38.59 -15.16 -43.09
CA LYS A 11 38.58 -13.69 -43.08
C LYS A 11 37.14 -13.26 -43.33
N PHE A 12 36.39 -13.02 -42.26
CA PHE A 12 35.05 -12.45 -42.32
C PHE A 12 35.18 -11.01 -42.85
N LYS A 13 34.87 -10.82 -44.13
CA LYS A 13 34.86 -9.51 -44.79
C LYS A 13 33.56 -8.81 -44.43
N LEU A 14 33.51 -8.22 -43.24
CA LEU A 14 32.38 -7.42 -42.80
C LEU A 14 32.35 -6.11 -43.59
N SER A 15 31.25 -5.82 -44.26
CA SER A 15 31.09 -4.61 -45.09
C SER A 15 31.15 -3.35 -44.22
N SER A 16 31.70 -2.24 -44.73
CA SER A 16 31.73 -0.97 -44.00
C SER A 16 30.36 -0.53 -43.49
N ARG A 17 29.27 -0.93 -44.18
CA ARG A 17 27.88 -0.67 -43.75
C ARG A 17 27.48 -1.49 -42.53
N GLU A 18 27.90 -2.76 -42.46
CA GLU A 18 27.64 -3.63 -41.31
C GLU A 18 28.49 -3.20 -40.11
N TYR A 19 29.72 -2.77 -40.34
CA TYR A 19 30.55 -2.15 -39.31
C TYR A 19 29.89 -0.90 -38.73
N ILE A 20 29.46 0.06 -39.56
CA ILE A 20 28.74 1.25 -39.09
C ILE A 20 27.48 0.87 -38.29
N SER A 21 26.73 -0.14 -38.73
CA SER A 21 25.54 -0.59 -38.01
C SER A 21 25.85 -1.13 -36.60
N ILE A 22 26.94 -1.88 -36.44
CA ILE A 22 27.36 -2.41 -35.14
C ILE A 22 27.81 -1.27 -34.20
N PHE A 23 28.51 -0.26 -34.73
CA PHE A 23 28.94 0.89 -33.93
C PHE A 23 27.76 1.73 -33.44
N ILE A 24 26.76 1.96 -34.29
CA ILE A 24 25.55 2.70 -33.91
C ILE A 24 24.79 1.94 -32.82
N VAL A 25 24.59 0.62 -32.99
CA VAL A 25 23.94 -0.22 -31.97
C VAL A 25 24.72 -0.23 -30.67
N GLY A 26 26.06 -0.32 -30.72
CA GLY A 26 26.92 -0.26 -29.54
C GLY A 26 26.78 1.06 -28.77
N ILE A 27 26.74 2.20 -29.47
CA ILE A 27 26.53 3.50 -28.82
C ILE A 27 25.14 3.59 -28.18
N LEU A 28 24.10 3.12 -28.86
CA LEU A 28 22.73 3.12 -28.30
C LEU A 28 22.65 2.28 -27.01
N VAL A 29 23.31 1.12 -26.97
CA VAL A 29 23.40 0.28 -25.77
C VAL A 29 24.14 1.01 -24.65
N VAL A 30 25.28 1.66 -24.94
CA VAL A 30 26.04 2.40 -23.92
C VAL A 30 25.22 3.57 -23.38
N VAL A 31 24.54 4.32 -24.25
CA VAL A 31 23.64 5.42 -23.83
C VAL A 31 22.51 4.87 -22.96
N ALA A 32 21.86 3.78 -23.36
CA ALA A 32 20.82 3.13 -22.58
C ALA A 32 21.35 2.70 -21.19
N CYS A 33 22.53 2.07 -21.12
CA CYS A 33 23.16 1.69 -19.85
C CYS A 33 23.46 2.90 -18.97
N VAL A 34 24.05 3.98 -19.52
CA VAL A 34 24.36 5.20 -18.76
C VAL A 34 23.09 5.87 -18.25
N THR A 35 22.05 5.96 -19.09
CA THR A 35 20.75 6.52 -18.65
C THR A 35 20.14 5.69 -17.53
N PHE A 36 20.13 4.36 -17.63
CA PHE A 36 19.63 3.47 -16.58
C PHE A 36 20.41 3.63 -15.27
N ILE A 37 21.74 3.67 -15.35
CA ILE A 37 22.63 3.87 -14.21
C ILE A 37 22.33 5.22 -13.51
N VAL A 38 22.19 6.31 -14.28
CA VAL A 38 21.85 7.64 -13.73
C VAL A 38 20.46 7.67 -13.10
N LEU A 39 19.47 7.04 -13.74
CA LEU A 39 18.11 6.93 -13.20
C LEU A 39 18.10 6.16 -11.88
N HIS A 40 18.84 5.04 -11.81
CA HIS A 40 18.96 4.25 -10.60
C HIS A 40 19.65 5.04 -9.48
N TYR A 41 20.72 5.78 -9.77
CA TYR A 41 21.37 6.66 -8.79
C TYR A 41 20.42 7.75 -8.26
N ARG A 42 19.61 8.36 -9.13
CA ARG A 42 18.59 9.35 -8.73
C ARG A 42 17.51 8.73 -7.84
N GLN A 43 17.03 7.55 -8.21
CA GLN A 43 16.01 6.82 -7.46
C GLN A 43 16.51 6.43 -6.07
N GLN A 44 17.74 5.95 -5.97
CA GLN A 44 18.35 5.60 -4.70
C GLN A 44 18.53 6.83 -3.77
N ALA A 45 18.89 8.00 -4.33
CA ALA A 45 18.99 9.24 -3.56
C ALA A 45 17.64 9.68 -2.98
N GLN A 46 16.56 9.56 -3.75
CA GLN A 46 15.20 9.89 -3.30
C GLN A 46 14.69 8.93 -2.20
N GLN A 47 15.01 7.64 -2.30
CA GLN A 47 14.61 6.66 -1.27
C GLN A 47 15.30 6.93 0.08
N ARG A 48 16.59 7.28 0.10
CA ARG A 48 17.32 7.58 1.35
C ARG A 48 16.69 8.74 2.14
N ALA A 49 16.31 9.81 1.44
CA ALA A 49 15.66 10.98 2.05
C ALA A 49 14.30 10.64 2.67
N SER A 50 13.63 9.58 2.20
CA SER A 50 12.36 9.12 2.74
C SER A 50 12.53 8.29 4.01
N HIS A 51 13.54 7.41 4.06
CA HIS A 51 13.80 6.57 5.23
C HIS A 51 14.27 7.36 6.47
N GLU A 52 15.08 8.39 6.29
CA GLU A 52 15.58 9.22 7.39
C GLU A 52 14.44 9.95 8.13
N LYS A 53 13.50 10.55 7.37
CA LYS A 53 12.33 11.22 7.95
C LYS A 53 11.41 10.28 8.71
N VAL A 54 11.22 9.06 8.20
CA VAL A 54 10.39 8.05 8.88
C VAL A 54 11.01 7.63 10.22
N GLN A 55 12.33 7.42 10.26
CA GLN A 55 13.03 7.10 11.52
C GLN A 55 12.92 8.24 12.54
N LEU A 56 13.06 9.48 12.09
CA LEU A 56 12.86 10.67 12.92
C LEU A 56 11.44 10.71 13.52
N LEU A 57 10.42 10.49 12.70
CA LEU A 57 9.02 10.50 13.14
C LEU A 57 8.72 9.39 14.16
N ILE A 58 9.29 8.19 13.99
CA ILE A 58 9.13 7.07 14.92
C ILE A 58 9.73 7.42 16.30
N GLU A 59 10.94 8.01 16.33
CA GLU A 59 11.56 8.39 17.60
C GLU A 59 10.81 9.56 18.27
N GLN A 60 10.29 10.51 17.48
CA GLN A 60 9.42 11.57 18.01
C GLN A 60 8.13 11.00 18.61
N GLN A 61 7.44 10.09 17.93
CA GLN A 61 6.25 9.43 18.49
C GLN A 61 6.57 8.69 19.79
N LYS A 62 7.73 8.05 19.88
CA LYS A 62 8.16 7.35 21.09
C LYS A 62 8.33 8.29 22.28
N GLN A 63 8.85 9.51 22.06
CA GLN A 63 8.94 10.51 23.12
C GLN A 63 7.55 11.00 23.55
N ILE A 64 6.64 11.26 22.60
CA ILE A 64 5.25 11.63 22.90
C ILE A 64 4.57 10.54 23.75
N ILE A 65 4.73 9.26 23.40
CA ILE A 65 4.17 8.14 24.17
C ILE A 65 4.78 8.07 25.57
N LYS A 66 6.10 8.30 25.71
CA LYS A 66 6.76 8.32 27.04
C LYS A 66 6.25 9.48 27.89
N GLU A 67 6.07 10.67 27.31
CA GLU A 67 5.53 11.84 28.00
C GLU A 67 4.08 11.58 28.43
N GLN A 68 3.23 11.03 27.56
CA GLN A 68 1.88 10.64 27.93
C GLN A 68 1.88 9.62 29.07
N ARG A 69 2.77 8.61 29.01
CA ARG A 69 2.91 7.60 30.07
C ARG A 69 3.42 8.17 31.39
N ALA A 70 4.29 9.19 31.36
CA ALA A 70 4.77 9.88 32.55
C ALA A 70 3.69 10.80 33.14
N ALA A 71 2.95 11.53 32.29
CA ALA A 71 1.89 12.44 32.68
C ALA A 71 0.66 11.71 33.24
N LEU A 72 0.31 10.53 32.70
CA LEU A 72 -0.76 9.68 33.22
C LEU A 72 -0.42 9.03 34.58
N GLY A 73 0.83 9.14 35.04
CA GLY A 73 1.26 8.59 36.32
C GLY A 73 1.11 7.07 36.41
N LYS A 74 1.40 6.51 37.60
CA LYS A 74 1.24 5.08 37.87
C LYS A 74 -0.26 4.77 37.94
N LEU A 75 -0.85 4.38 36.81
CA LEU A 75 -2.21 3.83 36.79
C LEU A 75 -2.28 2.72 37.86
N PRO A 76 -3.31 2.70 38.72
CA PRO A 76 -3.53 1.56 39.59
C PRO A 76 -3.63 0.31 38.71
N ASP A 77 -3.03 -0.80 39.16
CA ASP A 77 -3.26 -2.11 38.54
C ASP A 77 -4.76 -2.40 38.66
N ILE A 78 -5.52 -2.07 37.61
CA ILE A 78 -6.87 -2.55 37.47
C ILE A 78 -6.71 -4.04 37.29
N GLN A 79 -7.04 -4.80 38.34
CA GLN A 79 -7.13 -6.26 38.32
C GLN A 79 -8.05 -6.65 37.17
N LEU A 80 -7.42 -6.91 36.03
CA LEU A 80 -8.10 -7.20 34.79
C LEU A 80 -8.88 -8.49 35.02
N SER A 81 -10.21 -8.40 35.00
CA SER A 81 -11.09 -9.56 35.12
C SER A 81 -10.58 -10.68 34.20
N GLU A 82 -10.60 -11.93 34.65
CA GLU A 82 -10.17 -13.07 33.82
C GLU A 82 -10.82 -13.07 32.43
N LYS A 83 -12.04 -12.53 32.32
CA LYS A 83 -12.75 -12.35 31.05
C LYS A 83 -11.98 -11.45 30.08
N THR A 84 -11.44 -10.34 30.58
CA THR A 84 -10.62 -9.41 29.80
C THR A 84 -9.24 -9.99 29.53
N LYS A 85 -8.64 -10.73 30.49
CA LYS A 85 -7.37 -11.44 30.28
C LYS A 85 -7.50 -12.51 29.18
N LYS A 86 -8.61 -13.26 29.15
CA LYS A 86 -8.92 -14.23 28.07
C LYS A 86 -9.19 -13.55 26.73
N ALA A 87 -9.78 -12.36 26.71
CA ALA A 87 -9.95 -11.56 25.49
C ALA A 87 -8.63 -10.91 25.00
N LEU A 88 -7.70 -10.60 25.91
CA LEU A 88 -6.37 -10.03 25.64
C LEU A 88 -5.29 -11.08 25.33
N VAL A 89 -5.59 -12.38 25.44
CA VAL A 89 -4.80 -13.42 24.75
C VAL A 89 -5.13 -13.31 23.26
N PHE A 90 -4.66 -12.23 22.65
CA PHE A 90 -4.55 -12.10 21.21
C PHE A 90 -3.51 -13.12 20.78
N THR A 91 -3.99 -14.26 20.31
CA THR A 91 -3.13 -15.33 19.78
C THR A 91 -2.50 -14.75 18.51
N PRO A 92 -1.16 -14.68 18.38
CA PRO A 92 -0.50 -14.13 17.20
C PRO A 92 -0.53 -15.16 16.04
N GLN A 93 -1.71 -15.69 15.75
CA GLN A 93 -1.97 -16.55 14.61
C GLN A 93 -3.19 -15.99 13.89
N THR A 94 -2.99 -14.85 13.23
CA THR A 94 -3.42 -14.52 11.85
C THR A 94 -3.04 -13.05 11.62
N VAL A 95 -1.74 -12.77 11.56
CA VAL A 95 -1.20 -11.53 10.97
C VAL A 95 -0.18 -11.93 9.91
N ALA A 96 -0.65 -12.73 8.96
CA ALA A 96 -0.01 -12.89 7.67
C ALA A 96 -1.14 -12.73 6.64
N SER A 97 -1.01 -11.73 5.78
CA SER A 97 -1.98 -11.29 4.76
C SER A 97 -3.24 -10.59 5.27
N GLN A 98 -3.08 -9.36 5.78
CA GLN A 98 -4.07 -8.30 5.52
C GLN A 98 -3.30 -7.02 5.16
N THR A 99 -3.22 -6.75 3.86
CA THR A 99 -3.10 -5.40 3.32
C THR A 99 -4.31 -4.63 3.84
N ALA A 100 -4.11 -3.71 4.78
CA ALA A 100 -5.18 -2.94 5.40
C ALA A 100 -5.70 -1.84 4.45
N PRO A 101 -7.03 -1.67 4.30
CA PRO A 101 -7.67 -0.38 4.42
C PRO A 101 -7.86 -0.04 5.91
N ALA A 102 -7.97 1.25 6.21
CA ALA A 102 -8.04 1.87 7.54
C ALA A 102 -9.05 1.23 8.52
N PRO A 103 -8.88 1.39 9.85
CA PRO A 103 -9.78 0.79 10.82
C PRO A 103 -11.14 1.48 10.78
N GLU A 104 -12.11 0.84 10.13
CA GLU A 104 -13.51 1.18 10.27
C GLU A 104 -13.93 0.85 11.72
N ARG A 105 -14.46 1.85 12.43
CA ARG A 105 -15.05 1.65 13.75
C ARG A 105 -16.15 0.61 13.59
N VAL A 106 -16.00 -0.54 14.25
CA VAL A 106 -17.10 -1.47 14.45
C VAL A 106 -18.07 -0.81 15.43
N ASN A 107 -18.96 0.04 14.90
CA ASN A 107 -20.19 0.41 15.58
C ASN A 107 -21.05 -0.84 15.59
N ASN A 108 -21.25 -1.37 16.79
CA ASN A 108 -22.06 -2.55 17.10
C ASN A 108 -23.57 -2.22 16.97
N GLU A 109 -23.96 -1.58 15.87
CA GLU A 109 -25.35 -1.23 15.49
C GLU A 109 -25.82 -2.01 14.26
N THR A 110 -25.14 -3.11 13.91
CA THR A 110 -25.45 -3.94 12.73
C THR A 110 -26.71 -4.79 12.89
N SER A 111 -27.47 -4.62 13.98
CA SER A 111 -28.61 -5.47 14.33
C SER A 111 -29.99 -4.94 13.94
N ALA A 112 -30.13 -3.84 13.19
CA ALA A 112 -31.47 -3.30 12.91
C ALA A 112 -31.72 -2.61 11.54
N PHE A 113 -30.83 -2.73 10.55
CA PHE A 113 -31.13 -2.17 9.23
C PHE A 113 -32.00 -3.14 8.41
N HIS A 114 -33.06 -2.61 7.79
CA HIS A 114 -33.99 -3.35 6.95
C HIS A 114 -34.31 -2.53 5.71
N CYS A 115 -34.56 -3.21 4.60
CA CYS A 115 -34.97 -2.56 3.38
C CYS A 115 -36.40 -2.04 3.52
N ASP A 116 -36.53 -0.72 3.59
CA ASP A 116 -37.78 0.02 3.77
C ASP A 116 -38.16 0.86 2.54
N GLY A 117 -37.42 0.70 1.43
CA GLY A 117 -37.67 1.40 0.17
C GLY A 117 -36.97 2.75 0.05
N ARG A 118 -36.03 3.08 0.94
CA ARG A 118 -35.16 4.26 0.78
C ARG A 118 -34.14 4.04 -0.33
N GLU A 119 -33.97 5.08 -1.17
CA GLU A 119 -33.11 5.02 -2.36
C GLU A 119 -32.01 6.10 -2.36
N TYR A 120 -32.15 7.17 -1.56
CA TYR A 120 -31.28 8.36 -1.63
C TYR A 120 -30.58 8.67 -0.30
N CYS A 121 -29.43 9.33 -0.38
CA CYS A 121 -28.59 9.71 0.77
C CYS A 121 -29.28 10.60 1.81
N THR A 122 -30.17 11.48 1.38
CA THR A 122 -30.93 12.36 2.28
C THR A 122 -31.86 11.60 3.22
N GLN A 123 -32.16 10.33 2.92
CA GLN A 123 -33.02 9.46 3.71
C GLN A 123 -32.22 8.60 4.71
N MET A 124 -30.88 8.62 4.65
CA MET A 124 -29.99 7.87 5.54
C MET A 124 -29.58 8.71 6.76
N HIS A 125 -29.50 8.05 7.91
CA HIS A 125 -29.11 8.62 9.20
C HIS A 125 -27.63 8.41 9.52
N SER A 126 -26.98 7.42 8.91
CA SER A 126 -25.55 7.11 9.04
C SER A 126 -24.92 6.71 7.70
N LEU A 127 -23.62 6.93 7.51
CA LEU A 127 -22.87 6.45 6.33
C LEU A 127 -22.77 4.94 6.38
N GLU A 128 -22.64 4.39 7.59
CA GLU A 128 -22.64 2.95 7.83
C GLU A 128 -23.98 2.31 7.44
N GLU A 129 -25.11 2.99 7.71
CA GLU A 129 -26.44 2.59 7.23
C GLU A 129 -26.50 2.65 5.71
N ALA A 130 -26.06 3.77 5.09
CA ALA A 130 -26.05 3.91 3.64
C ALA A 130 -25.23 2.79 2.96
N ARG A 131 -24.03 2.49 3.48
CA ARG A 131 -23.16 1.38 3.03
C ARG A 131 -23.84 0.04 3.18
N TRP A 132 -24.61 -0.15 4.26
CA TRP A 132 -25.40 -1.36 4.44
C TRP A 132 -26.52 -1.43 3.40
N PHE A 133 -27.24 -0.34 3.13
CA PHE A 133 -28.33 -0.28 2.16
C PHE A 133 -27.88 -0.65 0.75
N VAL A 134 -26.77 -0.08 0.25
CA VAL A 134 -26.22 -0.42 -1.09
C VAL A 134 -25.92 -1.91 -1.24
N ARG A 135 -25.42 -2.55 -0.17
CA ARG A 135 -25.04 -3.97 -0.21
C ARG A 135 -26.20 -4.93 0.01
N ASN A 136 -27.27 -4.52 0.69
CA ASN A 136 -28.31 -5.42 1.18
C ASN A 136 -29.69 -5.15 0.59
N CYS A 137 -29.94 -3.98 0.00
CA CYS A 137 -31.26 -3.58 -0.49
C CYS A 137 -31.30 -3.35 -2.01
N PRO A 138 -32.37 -3.79 -2.68
CA PRO A 138 -32.55 -3.53 -4.11
C PRO A 138 -32.95 -2.06 -4.35
N ASN A 139 -32.66 -1.55 -5.56
CA ASN A 139 -33.07 -0.23 -6.06
C ASN A 139 -32.42 1.01 -5.39
N THR A 140 -31.27 0.85 -4.73
CA THR A 140 -30.52 1.98 -4.17
C THR A 140 -29.93 2.88 -5.27
N LYS A 141 -30.01 4.21 -5.10
CA LYS A 141 -29.49 5.23 -6.04
C LYS A 141 -28.48 6.18 -5.37
N MET A 142 -27.79 5.68 -4.36
CA MET A 142 -26.91 6.43 -3.47
C MET A 142 -25.41 6.19 -3.76
N ASP A 143 -25.09 5.12 -4.48
CA ASP A 143 -23.77 4.80 -4.99
C ASP A 143 -23.81 4.94 -6.52
N GLY A 144 -23.22 6.02 -7.03
CA GLY A 144 -23.34 6.42 -8.43
C GLY A 144 -22.34 5.72 -9.34
N ASP A 145 -21.12 5.52 -8.84
CA ASP A 145 -19.99 4.90 -9.54
C ASP A 145 -19.80 3.42 -9.17
N HIS A 146 -20.58 2.91 -8.23
CA HIS A 146 -20.67 1.50 -7.83
C HIS A 146 -19.38 0.97 -7.21
N ASP A 147 -18.66 1.82 -6.48
CA ASP A 147 -17.42 1.47 -5.80
C ASP A 147 -17.66 0.91 -4.38
N GLY A 148 -18.91 0.97 -3.90
CA GLY A 148 -19.34 0.52 -2.59
C GLY A 148 -19.34 1.61 -1.51
N GLU A 149 -18.99 2.85 -1.85
CA GLU A 149 -19.02 4.03 -0.99
C GLU A 149 -20.19 4.95 -1.39
N PRO A 150 -21.36 4.85 -0.74
CA PRO A 150 -22.48 5.72 -1.05
C PRO A 150 -22.28 7.14 -0.51
N CYS A 151 -23.03 8.07 -1.08
CA CYS A 151 -23.18 9.43 -0.56
C CYS A 151 -21.91 10.29 -0.60
N GLU A 152 -21.00 10.01 -1.53
CA GLU A 152 -19.80 10.83 -1.80
C GLU A 152 -20.09 12.32 -2.01
N ASN A 153 -21.26 12.64 -2.59
CA ASN A 153 -21.68 14.00 -2.87
C ASN A 153 -22.43 14.68 -1.70
N ASP A 154 -22.58 14.01 -0.55
CA ASP A 154 -23.25 14.56 0.62
C ASP A 154 -22.23 15.11 1.63
N SER A 155 -22.27 16.43 1.84
CA SER A 155 -21.35 17.17 2.70
C SER A 155 -21.48 16.83 4.19
N ARG A 156 -22.48 16.04 4.61
CA ARG A 156 -22.57 15.56 5.99
C ARG A 156 -21.50 14.52 6.34
N TRP A 157 -20.84 13.94 5.33
CA TRP A 157 -19.96 12.78 5.47
C TRP A 157 -18.52 13.00 4.96
N HIS A 158 -18.18 14.23 4.56
CA HIS A 158 -16.87 14.67 4.02
C HIS A 158 -16.37 15.91 4.77
#